data_AF-A0A7C7ZEE4-F1
#
_entry.id   AF-A0A7C7ZEE4-F1
#
_cell.length_a   1.000
_cell.length_b   1.000
_cell.length_c   1.000
_cell.angle_alpha   90.00
_cell.angle_beta   90.00
_cell.angle_gamma   90.00
#
_symmetry.space_group_name_H-M   'P 1'
#
loop_
_entity.id
_entity.type
_entity.pdbx_description
1 polymer ?
#
loop_
_entity_poly.entity_id
_entity_poly.type
_entity_poly.pdbx_seq_one_letter_code
_entity_poly.pdbx_strand_id
1 'polypeptide(L)'
;MDLRPGGANEVAQSCRFVMAMKHEPAILIFSRHAMPTLDRTHLAPASEVAKGAYVLKDPSGGKPEVILMANGSEVSLCLEACEALENEGKKVRVVRVPS
;
A
#
# COMPACT_ATOMS: atom_id res chain seq x y z
N MET A 1 -5.58 15.14 7.13
CA MET A 1 -4.96 14.01 6.40
C MET A 1 -5.71 12.73 6.71
N ASP A 2 -6.11 11.98 5.68
CA ASP A 2 -7.00 10.83 5.83
C ASP A 2 -6.23 9.56 5.45
N LEU A 3 -5.96 8.68 6.41
CA LEU A 3 -5.11 7.50 6.22
C LEU A 3 -5.92 6.21 6.41
N ARG A 4 -5.88 5.30 5.44
CA ARG A 4 -6.49 3.96 5.53
C ARG A 4 -5.42 2.85 5.44
N PRO A 5 -4.70 2.58 6.55
CA PRO A 5 -3.64 1.58 6.55
C PRO A 5 -4.17 0.16 6.29
N GLY A 6 -3.42 -0.66 5.56
CA GLY A 6 -3.82 -2.01 5.12
C GLY A 6 -3.01 -3.13 5.73
N GLY A 7 -2.60 -2.99 6.98
CA GLY A 7 -1.89 -4.02 7.74
C GLY A 7 -1.22 -3.45 8.98
N ALA A 8 -0.86 -4.32 9.92
CA ALA A 8 -0.33 -3.91 11.23
C ALA A 8 0.91 -2.99 11.12
N ASN A 9 1.84 -3.30 10.22
CA ASN A 9 3.04 -2.48 10.00
C ASN A 9 2.70 -1.07 9.51
N GLU A 10 1.71 -0.95 8.63
CA GLU A 10 1.26 0.34 8.10
C GLU A 10 0.47 1.14 9.13
N VAL A 11 -0.31 0.47 9.98
CA VAL A 11 -0.97 1.09 11.14
C VAL A 11 0.08 1.72 12.06
N ALA A 12 1.13 0.98 12.41
CA ALA A 12 2.19 1.50 13.28
C ALA A 12 2.88 2.75 12.69
N GLN A 13 3.19 2.73 11.39
CA GLN A 13 3.81 3.88 10.71
C GLN A 13 2.83 5.05 10.55
N SER A 14 1.54 4.78 10.28
CA SER A 14 0.49 5.80 10.22
C SER A 14 0.32 6.50 11.57
N CYS A 15 0.25 5.73 12.66
CA CYS A 15 0.20 6.28 14.02
C CYS A 15 1.43 7.15 14.30
N ARG A 16 2.64 6.68 13.97
CA ARG A 16 3.88 7.44 14.14
C ARG A 16 3.85 8.76 13.37
N PHE A 17 3.39 8.73 12.12
CA PHE A 17 3.26 9.91 11.28
C PHE A 17 2.26 10.91 11.86
N VAL A 18 1.06 10.44 12.21
CA VAL A 18 -0.01 11.28 12.77
C VAL A 18 0.38 11.90 14.11
N MET A 19 1.08 11.16 14.98
CA MET A 19 1.55 11.68 16.28
C MET A 19 2.54 12.85 16.14
N ALA A 20 3.20 13.00 15.00
CA ALA A 20 4.10 14.12 14.74
C ALA A 20 3.39 15.37 14.18
N MET A 21 2.13 15.25 13.75
CA MET A 21 1.34 16.36 13.19
C MET A 21 0.92 17.35 14.27
N LYS A 22 0.96 18.66 13.98
CA LYS A 22 0.69 19.73 14.96
C LYS A 22 -0.43 20.70 14.59
N HIS A 23 -0.72 20.88 13.31
CA HIS A 23 -1.50 22.02 12.81
C HIS A 23 -2.74 21.62 12.02
N GLU A 24 -3.01 20.32 11.88
CA GLU A 24 -4.11 19.80 11.09
C GLU A 24 -4.65 18.49 11.69
N PRO A 25 -5.95 18.21 11.55
CA PRO A 25 -6.52 16.95 11.99
C PRO A 25 -6.09 15.79 11.09
N ALA A 26 -6.07 14.59 11.67
CA ALA A 26 -5.87 13.35 10.94
C ALA A 26 -6.99 12.35 11.25
N ILE A 27 -7.39 11.60 10.22
CA ILE A 27 -8.36 10.52 10.32
C ILE A 27 -7.65 9.21 10.03
N LEU A 28 -7.78 8.22 10.92
CA LEU A 28 -7.32 6.85 10.69
C LEU A 28 -8.52 5.95 10.44
N ILE A 29 -8.58 5.34 9.25
CA ILE A 29 -9.69 4.51 8.79
C ILE A 29 -9.27 3.05 8.87
N PHE A 30 -9.87 2.28 9.78
CA PHE A 30 -9.50 0.88 10.02
C PHE A 30 -10.56 -0.11 9.53
N SER A 31 -10.11 -1.30 9.15
CA SER A 31 -11.00 -2.44 8.88
C SER A 31 -11.38 -3.16 10.18
N ARG A 32 -12.55 -3.81 10.18
CA ARG A 32 -12.98 -4.68 11.29
C ARG A 32 -12.42 -6.10 11.19
N HIS A 33 -12.28 -6.61 9.98
CA HIS A 33 -11.84 -7.99 9.72
C HIS A 33 -10.31 -8.10 9.76
N ALA A 34 -9.83 -9.30 10.04
CA ALA A 34 -8.40 -9.60 10.00
C ALA A 34 -7.86 -9.43 8.57
N MET A 35 -6.73 -8.74 8.45
CA MET A 35 -6.01 -8.55 7.18
C MET A 35 -4.66 -9.26 7.25
N PRO A 36 -4.16 -9.81 6.14
CA PRO A 36 -2.85 -10.44 6.12
C PRO A 36 -1.75 -9.40 6.34
N THR A 37 -0.70 -9.81 7.04
CA THR A 37 0.55 -9.02 7.11
C THR A 37 1.33 -9.28 5.83
N LEU A 38 1.58 -8.24 5.05
CA LEU A 38 2.37 -8.35 3.83
C LEU A 38 3.84 -8.69 4.14
N ASP A 39 4.39 -9.67 3.42
CA ASP A 39 5.84 -9.91 3.40
C ASP A 39 6.52 -8.78 2.64
N ARG A 40 7.36 -8.03 3.35
CA ARG A 40 8.04 -6.84 2.84
C ARG A 40 9.46 -7.14 2.34
N THR A 41 9.84 -8.42 2.20
CA THR A 41 11.15 -8.81 1.64
C THR A 41 11.29 -8.36 0.18
N HIS A 42 10.19 -8.39 -0.57
CA HIS A 42 10.13 -8.01 -1.99
C HIS A 42 9.18 -6.84 -2.28
N LEU A 43 8.60 -6.25 -1.24
CA LEU A 43 7.69 -5.10 -1.34
C LEU A 43 8.31 -3.89 -0.65
N ALA A 44 7.95 -2.69 -1.12
CA ALA A 44 8.42 -1.45 -0.48
C ALA A 44 8.04 -1.40 1.01
N PRO A 45 8.85 -0.76 1.87
CA PRO A 45 8.64 -0.76 3.32
C PRO A 45 7.41 0.06 3.72
N ALA A 46 6.80 -0.28 4.86
CA ALA A 46 5.61 0.41 5.36
C ALA A 46 5.87 1.87 5.77
N SER A 47 7.14 2.26 5.99
CA SER A 47 7.53 3.65 6.29
C SER A 47 7.20 4.62 5.15
N GLU A 48 7.01 4.11 3.93
CA GLU A 48 6.64 4.91 2.75
C GLU A 48 5.22 5.49 2.84
N VAL A 49 4.41 5.07 3.82
CA VAL A 49 3.05 5.59 4.08
C VAL A 49 3.02 7.12 4.21
N ALA A 50 4.10 7.74 4.72
CA ALA A 50 4.23 9.18 4.87
C ALA A 50 4.22 9.95 3.53
N LYS A 51 4.41 9.27 2.39
CA LYS A 51 4.37 9.86 1.05
C LYS A 51 2.94 10.02 0.51
N GLY A 52 1.92 9.52 1.22
CA GLY A 52 0.51 9.52 0.79
C GLY A 52 0.19 8.47 -0.27
N ALA A 53 1.05 8.31 -1.28
CA ALA A 53 1.06 7.17 -2.20
C ALA A 53 2.49 6.73 -2.52
N TYR A 54 2.71 5.44 -2.70
CA TYR A 54 4.02 4.89 -3.00
C TYR A 54 3.96 3.61 -3.83
N VAL A 55 5.00 3.35 -4.61
CA VAL A 55 5.13 2.10 -5.37
C VAL A 55 5.39 0.97 -4.38
N LEU A 56 4.45 0.03 -4.28
CA LEU A 56 4.54 -1.13 -3.40
C LEU A 56 5.32 -2.27 -4.05
N LYS A 57 5.03 -2.51 -5.34
CA LYS A 57 5.69 -3.49 -6.20
C LYS A 57 5.85 -2.89 -7.59
N ASP A 58 6.99 -3.13 -8.21
CA ASP A 58 7.30 -2.69 -9.56
C ASP A 58 7.71 -3.90 -10.42
N PRO A 59 7.32 -3.99 -11.70
CA PRO A 59 7.68 -5.13 -12.51
C PRO A 59 9.16 -5.03 -12.90
N SER A 60 9.81 -6.18 -13.08
CA SER A 60 11.12 -6.24 -13.72
C SER A 60 11.00 -5.91 -15.22
N GLY A 61 12.01 -5.24 -15.81
CA GLY A 61 12.01 -4.97 -17.25
C GLY A 61 11.42 -3.62 -17.70
N GLY A 62 11.40 -2.61 -16.82
CA GLY A 62 11.20 -1.21 -17.19
C GLY A 62 9.76 -0.71 -17.06
N LYS A 63 9.29 0.12 -18.02
CA LYS A 63 8.02 0.84 -17.90
C LYS A 63 6.83 -0.14 -17.76
N PRO A 64 5.96 0.05 -16.74
CA PRO A 64 4.77 -0.77 -16.57
C PRO A 64 3.76 -0.53 -17.70
N GLU A 65 3.05 -1.59 -18.08
CA GLU A 65 1.91 -1.54 -19.00
C GLU A 65 0.61 -1.24 -18.24
N VAL A 66 0.53 -1.70 -16.99
CA VAL A 66 -0.64 -1.54 -16.11
C VAL A 66 -0.18 -1.02 -14.75
N ILE A 67 -0.93 -0.09 -14.19
CA ILE A 67 -0.75 0.38 -12.81
C ILE A 67 -2.02 0.05 -12.04
N LEU A 68 -1.90 -0.85 -11.08
CA LEU A 68 -2.95 -1.15 -10.12
C LEU A 68 -2.74 -0.28 -8.87
N MET A 69 -3.80 0.37 -8.41
CA MET A 69 -3.77 1.25 -7.25
C MET A 69 -4.78 0.75 -6.23
N ALA A 70 -4.35 0.59 -4.98
CA ALA A 70 -5.25 0.11 -3.94
C ALA A 70 -4.90 0.69 -2.56
N ASN A 71 -5.90 0.65 -1.69
CA ASN A 71 -5.89 1.20 -0.34
C ASN A 71 -6.52 0.20 0.64
N GLY A 72 -6.20 0.28 1.94
CA GLY A 72 -6.76 -0.57 2.98
C GLY A 72 -6.70 -2.07 2.66
N SER A 73 -7.86 -2.72 2.76
CA SER A 73 -8.09 -4.16 2.57
C SER A 73 -7.99 -4.61 1.12
N GLU A 74 -8.16 -3.72 0.13
CA GLU A 74 -8.16 -4.11 -1.28
C GLU A 74 -6.77 -4.41 -1.83
N VAL A 75 -5.71 -4.18 -1.04
CA VAL A 75 -4.33 -4.35 -1.51
C VAL A 75 -3.92 -5.81 -1.61
N SER A 76 -4.46 -6.70 -0.78
CA SER A 76 -4.25 -8.14 -0.96
C SER A 76 -4.80 -8.61 -2.31
N LEU A 77 -6.06 -8.23 -2.61
CA LEU A 77 -6.67 -8.50 -3.91
C LEU A 77 -5.88 -7.86 -5.07
N CYS A 78 -5.36 -6.65 -4.87
CA CYS A 78 -4.55 -5.97 -5.86
C CYS A 78 -3.22 -6.70 -6.16
N LEU A 79 -2.60 -7.31 -5.14
CA LEU A 79 -1.39 -8.12 -5.31
C LEU A 79 -1.70 -9.44 -6.02
N GLU A 80 -2.81 -10.09 -5.68
CA GLU A 80 -3.29 -11.29 -6.39
C GLU A 80 -3.56 -10.98 -7.87
N ALA A 81 -4.22 -9.86 -8.17
CA ALA A 81 -4.44 -9.42 -9.55
C ALA A 81 -3.13 -9.08 -10.29
N CYS A 82 -2.15 -8.51 -9.59
CA CYS A 82 -0.82 -8.27 -10.12
C CYS A 82 -0.15 -9.58 -10.54
N GLU A 83 -0.18 -10.60 -9.69
CA GLU A 83 0.39 -11.92 -9.98
C GLU A 83 -0.32 -12.59 -11.17
N ALA A 84 -1.65 -12.53 -11.21
CA ALA A 84 -2.43 -13.08 -12.33
C ALA A 84 -2.04 -12.43 -13.67
N LEU A 85 -1.94 -11.10 -13.71
CA LEU A 85 -1.54 -10.36 -14.91
C LEU A 85 -0.06 -10.58 -15.29
N GLU A 86 0.83 -10.71 -14.31
CA GLU A 86 2.23 -11.06 -14.56
C GLU A 86 2.37 -12.45 -15.19
N ASN A 87 1.53 -13.42 -14.78
CA ASN A 87 1.48 -14.75 -15.38
C ASN A 87 0.98 -14.72 -16.84
N GLU A 88 0.22 -13.69 -17.23
CA GLU A 88 -0.15 -13.41 -18.63
C GLU A 88 0.93 -12.63 -19.39
N GLY A 89 2.08 -12.37 -18.76
CA GLY A 89 3.22 -11.67 -19.36
C GLY A 89 3.10 -10.14 -19.34
N LYS A 90 2.21 -9.57 -18.51
CA LYS A 90 2.07 -8.11 -18.37
C LYS A 90 3.04 -7.56 -17.33
N LYS A 91 3.64 -6.41 -17.64
CA LYS A 91 4.41 -5.64 -16.64
C LYS A 91 3.47 -4.80 -15.79
N VAL A 92 3.24 -5.23 -14.56
CA VAL A 92 2.29 -4.58 -13.64
C VAL A 92 3.01 -3.89 -12.49
N ARG A 93 2.64 -2.63 -12.24
CA ARG A 93 3.04 -1.88 -11.05
C ARG A 93 1.88 -1.86 -10.06
N VAL A 94 2.18 -2.09 -8.79
CA VAL A 94 1.22 -1.90 -7.70
C VAL A 94 1.60 -0.65 -6.91
N VAL A 95 0.67 0.29 -6.83
CA VAL A 95 0.80 1.51 -6.02
C VAL A 95 -0.13 1.41 -4.83
N ARG A 96 0.44 1.62 -3.64
CA ARG A 96 -0.31 1.78 -2.41
C ARG A 96 -0.72 3.24 -2.27
N VAL A 97 -2.00 3.50 -1.97
CA VAL A 97 -2.56 4.86 -1.82
C VAL A 97 -3.23 5.02 -0.46
N PRO A 98 -2.48 5.04 0.65
CA PRO A 98 -3.04 5.15 2.00
C PRO A 98 -3.74 6.48 2.30
N SER A 99 -3.38 7.59 1.62
CA SER A 99 -3.96 8.93 1.82
C SER A 99 -4.25 9.66 0.51
#